data_AF-A0A9R1BK05-F1
#
_entry.id   AF-A0A9R1BK05-F1
#
_cell.length_a   1.000
_cell.length_b   1.000
_cell.length_c   1.000
_cell.angle_alpha   90.00
_cell.angle_beta   90.00
_cell.angle_gamma   90.00
#
_symmetry.space_group_name_H-M   'P 1'
#
loop_
_entity.id
_entity.type
_entity.pdbx_description
1 polymer ?
#
loop_
_entity_poly.entity_id
_entity_poly.type
_entity_poly.pdbx_seq_one_letter_code
_entity_poly.pdbx_strand_id
1 'polypeptide(L)'
;MADAEPWKTVKIPPIVQELVTGVQEPPSRYVIAEHNRPAVAGSEMPDLIPIVDLSWLSDNCADEVAKLRSALENSGLFLAVGHGMEQSFLGEVMKVTREFFKLPLEEKHLDWCDRLYIIVEPENRRIYSLWPTQPPSFRDILSEYTVNLFLQNLAKLLDLHEGHFVNMFDENALTYARLNYYPNCPKPDHVFGMKPHTDASVITIVFVDDNVSGLQLQKDGVWYNVPIVPNALLVNMGDVMEIMSNGFFKSPIHRVVTNAEKERLSLVMFYTLNPEKEIEPLPELVDEKRPRRYMKTTTNDYTAKLFETFARGTLAIDTVKI
;
A
#
# COMPACT_ATOMS: atom_id res chain seq x y z
N MET A 1 -24.50 47.92 0.96
CA MET A 1 -23.31 47.49 0.20
C MET A 1 -22.28 47.03 1.20
N ALA A 2 -22.22 45.71 1.39
CA ALA A 2 -21.12 44.99 1.99
C ALA A 2 -21.20 43.60 1.34
N ASP A 3 -20.25 43.36 0.44
CA ASP A 3 -20.17 42.17 -0.39
C ASP A 3 -20.00 40.93 0.49
N ALA A 4 -20.98 40.04 0.46
CA ALA A 4 -20.82 38.68 0.96
C ALA A 4 -20.00 37.91 -0.09
N GLU A 5 -18.74 37.60 0.22
CA GLU A 5 -17.94 36.71 -0.60
C GLU A 5 -18.66 35.35 -0.73
N PRO A 6 -18.86 34.84 -1.95
CA PRO A 6 -19.43 33.52 -2.14
C PRO A 6 -18.33 32.52 -1.82
N TRP A 7 -18.42 31.91 -0.63
CA TRP A 7 -17.76 30.65 -0.33
C TRP A 7 -18.01 29.72 -1.51
N LYS A 8 -16.97 29.53 -2.34
CA LYS A 8 -17.00 28.62 -3.47
C LYS A 8 -17.51 27.29 -2.93
N THR A 9 -18.70 26.88 -3.35
CA THR A 9 -19.19 25.54 -3.13
C THR A 9 -18.16 24.61 -3.77
N VAL A 10 -17.26 24.05 -2.97
CA VAL A 10 -16.42 22.94 -3.41
C VAL A 10 -17.40 21.81 -3.59
N LYS A 11 -17.94 21.65 -4.81
CA LYS A 11 -18.73 20.49 -5.17
C LYS A 11 -17.81 19.30 -4.95
N ILE A 12 -18.07 18.54 -3.90
CA ILE A 12 -17.44 17.25 -3.68
C ILE A 12 -17.67 16.46 -4.97
N PRO A 13 -16.61 16.01 -5.65
CA PRO A 13 -16.75 15.19 -6.83
C PRO A 13 -17.69 14.02 -6.53
N PRO A 14 -18.66 13.69 -7.41
CA PRO A 14 -19.34 12.40 -7.30
C PRO A 14 -18.27 11.29 -7.29
N ILE A 15 -18.41 10.36 -6.36
CA ILE A 15 -17.51 9.23 -6.16
C ILE A 15 -17.60 8.31 -7.38
N VAL A 16 -16.60 7.47 -7.58
CA VAL A 16 -16.46 6.73 -8.84
C VAL A 16 -17.58 5.70 -8.98
N GLN A 17 -17.97 5.05 -7.88
CA GLN A 17 -19.05 4.07 -7.87
C GLN A 17 -20.38 4.59 -8.44
N GLU A 18 -20.79 5.82 -8.09
CA GLU A 18 -22.01 6.41 -8.64
C GLU A 18 -21.85 6.78 -10.11
N LEU A 19 -20.67 7.28 -10.50
CA LEU A 19 -20.37 7.69 -11.86
C LEU A 19 -20.54 6.53 -12.86
N VAL A 20 -20.20 5.30 -12.47
CA VAL A 20 -20.24 4.14 -13.37
C VAL A 20 -21.65 3.80 -13.84
N THR A 21 -22.69 4.17 -13.08
CA THR A 21 -24.10 3.82 -13.40
C THR A 21 -24.71 4.57 -14.57
N GLY A 22 -23.99 5.53 -15.19
CA GLY A 22 -24.56 6.36 -16.25
C GLY A 22 -23.58 6.95 -17.26
N VAL A 23 -22.30 6.56 -17.25
CA VAL A 23 -21.28 7.14 -18.15
C VAL A 23 -20.69 6.10 -19.11
N GLN A 24 -20.65 6.43 -20.40
CA GLN A 24 -19.94 5.66 -21.42
C GLN A 24 -18.44 5.97 -21.45
N GLU A 25 -18.05 7.12 -20.89
CA GLU A 25 -16.68 7.63 -20.87
C GLU A 25 -16.34 8.12 -19.46
N PRO A 26 -15.12 7.85 -18.94
CA PRO A 26 -14.63 8.48 -17.72
C PRO A 26 -14.65 10.02 -17.85
N PRO A 27 -15.09 10.77 -16.82
CA PRO A 27 -14.95 12.23 -16.81
C PRO A 27 -13.49 12.65 -16.99
N SER A 28 -13.25 13.77 -17.70
CA SER A 28 -11.92 14.21 -18.12
C SER A 28 -10.87 14.28 -17.00
N ARG A 29 -11.28 14.58 -15.76
CA ARG A 29 -10.40 14.60 -14.58
C ARG A 29 -9.77 13.25 -14.22
N TYR A 30 -10.35 12.14 -14.66
CA TYR A 30 -9.81 10.79 -14.48
C TYR A 30 -9.04 10.30 -15.71
N VAL A 31 -9.27 10.93 -16.86
CA VAL A 31 -8.65 10.54 -18.13
C VAL A 31 -7.18 10.95 -18.13
N ILE A 32 -6.32 9.97 -18.36
CA ILE A 32 -4.88 10.17 -18.44
C ILE A 32 -4.49 10.63 -19.85
N ALA A 33 -3.54 11.57 -19.92
CA ALA A 33 -2.94 11.99 -21.18
C ALA A 33 -2.34 10.79 -21.93
N GLU A 34 -2.43 10.79 -23.25
CA GLU A 34 -2.13 9.62 -24.09
C GLU A 34 -0.74 9.01 -23.83
N HIS A 35 0.28 9.85 -23.70
CA HIS A 35 1.66 9.43 -23.41
C HIS A 35 1.89 8.86 -22.00
N ASN A 36 0.92 9.07 -21.09
CA ASN A 36 0.97 8.59 -19.71
C ASN A 36 -0.03 7.45 -19.44
N ARG A 37 -0.78 7.00 -20.46
CA ARG A 37 -1.73 5.90 -20.31
C ARG A 37 -1.01 4.63 -19.84
N PRO A 38 -1.71 3.73 -19.14
CA PRO A 38 -1.12 2.48 -18.69
C PRO A 38 -0.53 1.73 -19.88
N ALA A 39 0.79 1.59 -19.91
CA ALA A 39 1.45 0.71 -20.88
C ALA A 39 0.92 -0.72 -20.72
N VAL A 40 0.85 -1.45 -21.83
CA VAL A 40 0.51 -2.88 -21.83
C VAL A 40 1.50 -3.62 -20.92
N ALA A 41 0.99 -4.45 -20.02
CA ALA A 41 1.83 -5.26 -19.15
C ALA A 41 2.64 -6.27 -19.98
N GLY A 42 3.86 -6.58 -19.54
CA GLY A 42 4.66 -7.66 -20.10
C GLY A 42 3.93 -9.00 -20.00
N SER A 43 4.16 -9.91 -20.94
CA SER A 43 3.46 -11.21 -21.02
C SER A 43 3.80 -12.12 -19.85
N GLU A 44 5.08 -12.19 -19.47
CA GLU A 44 5.58 -12.98 -18.34
C GLU A 44 6.65 -12.21 -17.60
N MET A 45 6.59 -12.28 -16.26
CA MET A 45 7.57 -11.64 -15.40
C MET A 45 8.85 -12.49 -15.37
N PRO A 46 10.05 -11.90 -15.54
CA PRO A 46 11.30 -12.64 -15.61
C PRO A 46 11.55 -13.54 -14.40
N ASP A 47 11.14 -13.06 -13.22
CA ASP A 47 11.18 -13.81 -11.97
C ASP A 47 9.79 -13.78 -11.35
N LEU A 48 9.27 -14.95 -10.95
CA LEU A 48 7.99 -15.03 -10.25
C LEU A 48 8.05 -14.28 -8.92
N ILE A 49 6.98 -13.57 -8.57
CA ILE A 49 6.83 -12.99 -7.23
C ILE A 49 6.84 -14.15 -6.22
N PRO A 50 7.81 -14.18 -5.28
CA PRO A 50 7.94 -15.31 -4.37
C PRO A 50 6.72 -15.45 -3.45
N ILE A 51 6.29 -16.69 -3.22
CA ILE A 51 5.28 -17.02 -2.20
C ILE A 51 6.01 -17.47 -0.93
N VAL A 52 6.07 -16.66 0.11
CA VAL A 52 6.77 -16.98 1.37
C VAL A 52 5.80 -17.57 2.40
N ASP A 53 6.10 -18.74 2.95
CA ASP A 53 5.36 -19.32 4.06
C ASP A 53 5.89 -18.80 5.40
N LEU A 54 5.11 -17.94 6.06
CA LEU A 54 5.51 -17.31 7.31
C LEU A 54 5.59 -18.29 8.48
N SER A 55 4.88 -19.43 8.41
CA SER A 55 4.92 -20.44 9.48
C SER A 55 6.32 -21.05 9.61
N TRP A 56 7.05 -21.17 8.49
CA TRP A 56 8.39 -21.75 8.45
C TRP A 56 9.51 -20.74 8.80
N LEU A 57 9.20 -19.45 8.82
CA LEU A 57 10.14 -18.43 9.29
C LEU A 57 10.36 -18.53 10.81
N SER A 58 9.31 -18.87 11.56
CA SER A 58 9.39 -19.09 13.00
C SER A 58 10.34 -20.24 13.36
N ASP A 59 10.43 -21.25 12.49
CA ASP A 59 11.33 -22.40 12.63
C ASP A 59 12.75 -22.12 12.10
N ASN A 60 13.04 -20.89 11.65
CA ASN A 60 14.28 -20.50 10.95
C ASN A 60 14.62 -21.44 9.77
N CYS A 61 13.62 -21.88 9.00
CA CYS A 61 13.84 -22.70 7.81
C CYS A 61 14.72 -21.94 6.81
N ALA A 62 15.93 -22.47 6.53
CA ALA A 62 16.94 -21.77 5.74
C ALA A 62 16.47 -21.42 4.31
N ASP A 63 15.75 -22.33 3.68
CA ASP A 63 15.22 -22.14 2.32
C ASP A 63 14.18 -21.01 2.27
N GLU A 64 13.30 -20.95 3.28
CA GLU A 64 12.25 -19.94 3.33
C GLU A 64 12.81 -18.55 3.69
N VAL A 65 13.82 -18.51 4.57
CA VAL A 65 14.59 -17.29 4.87
C VAL A 65 15.34 -16.78 3.63
N ALA A 66 15.97 -17.68 2.86
CA ALA A 66 16.66 -17.32 1.62
C ALA A 66 15.68 -16.79 0.56
N LYS A 67 14.50 -17.39 0.46
CA LYS A 67 13.42 -16.95 -0.43
C LYS A 67 12.92 -15.55 -0.06
N LEU A 68 12.68 -15.30 1.23
CA LEU A 68 12.29 -13.98 1.72
C LEU A 68 13.38 -12.94 1.43
N ARG A 69 14.64 -13.25 1.75
CA ARG A 69 15.79 -12.38 1.44
C ARG A 69 15.82 -12.00 -0.04
N SER A 70 15.76 -13.00 -0.91
CA SER A 70 15.78 -12.79 -2.37
C SER A 70 14.61 -11.92 -2.84
N ALA A 71 13.42 -12.11 -2.27
CA ALA A 71 12.26 -11.28 -2.62
C ALA A 71 12.49 -9.81 -2.25
N LEU A 72 12.95 -9.55 -1.03
CA LEU A 72 13.13 -8.18 -0.52
C LEU A 72 14.27 -7.43 -1.20
N GLU A 73 15.34 -8.12 -1.62
CA GLU A 73 16.46 -7.52 -2.34
C GLU A 73 16.16 -7.21 -3.82
N ASN A 74 15.28 -8.00 -4.46
CA ASN A 74 15.03 -7.91 -5.90
C ASN A 74 13.72 -7.18 -6.24
N SER A 75 12.59 -7.68 -5.74
CA SER A 75 11.27 -7.13 -6.04
C SER A 75 10.76 -6.19 -4.96
N GLY A 76 11.22 -6.34 -3.71
CA GLY A 76 10.63 -5.63 -2.58
C GLY A 76 9.22 -6.10 -2.21
N LEU A 77 8.74 -7.16 -2.86
CA LEU A 77 7.37 -7.62 -2.84
C LEU A 77 7.30 -9.14 -2.90
N PHE A 78 6.49 -9.73 -2.02
CA PHE A 78 6.21 -11.17 -1.99
C PHE A 78 4.77 -11.45 -1.55
N LEU A 79 4.30 -12.67 -1.78
CA LEU A 79 3.01 -13.17 -1.32
C LEU A 79 3.22 -14.02 -0.06
N ALA A 80 2.62 -13.68 1.05
CA ALA A 80 2.71 -14.40 2.30
C ALA A 80 1.58 -15.43 2.42
N VAL A 81 1.92 -16.67 2.75
CA VAL A 81 1.00 -17.73 3.19
C VAL A 81 1.41 -18.22 4.58
N GLY A 82 0.61 -19.07 5.22
CA GLY A 82 0.92 -19.58 6.56
C GLY A 82 1.02 -18.47 7.63
N HIS A 83 0.39 -17.32 7.39
CA HIS A 83 0.43 -16.12 8.23
C HIS A 83 -0.44 -16.22 9.50
N GLY A 84 -1.05 -17.37 9.77
CA GLY A 84 -1.83 -17.64 10.98
C GLY A 84 -3.26 -17.10 11.01
N MET A 85 -3.62 -16.15 10.15
CA MET A 85 -5.02 -15.71 10.00
C MET A 85 -5.90 -16.79 9.36
N GLU A 86 -7.07 -17.04 9.96
CA GLU A 86 -8.02 -18.03 9.46
C GLU A 86 -8.65 -17.59 8.12
N GLN A 87 -8.89 -18.54 7.22
CA GLN A 87 -9.53 -18.26 5.92
C GLN A 87 -10.93 -17.69 6.08
N SER A 88 -11.70 -18.14 7.07
CA SER A 88 -13.04 -17.61 7.35
C SER A 88 -12.98 -16.14 7.78
N PHE A 89 -11.99 -15.78 8.60
CA PHE A 89 -11.73 -14.40 9.01
C PHE A 89 -11.37 -13.51 7.82
N LEU A 90 -10.47 -13.96 6.94
CA LEU A 90 -10.16 -13.25 5.69
C LEU A 90 -11.40 -13.08 4.81
N GLY A 91 -12.24 -14.11 4.68
CA GLY A 91 -13.53 -14.02 4.00
C GLY A 91 -14.44 -12.93 4.58
N GLU A 92 -14.53 -12.84 5.91
CA GLU A 92 -15.30 -11.80 6.60
C GLU A 92 -14.71 -10.40 6.39
N VAL A 93 -13.38 -10.23 6.39
CA VAL A 93 -12.72 -8.94 6.05
C VAL A 93 -13.18 -8.41 4.70
N MET A 94 -13.20 -9.26 3.66
CA MET A 94 -13.61 -8.84 2.32
C MET A 94 -15.11 -8.59 2.22
N LYS A 95 -15.92 -9.42 2.87
CA LYS A 95 -17.37 -9.22 2.94
C LYS A 95 -17.70 -7.87 3.58
N VAL A 96 -17.10 -7.56 4.72
CA VAL A 96 -17.29 -6.31 5.45
C VAL A 96 -16.83 -5.11 4.65
N THR A 97 -15.67 -5.21 3.99
CA THR A 97 -15.18 -4.17 3.08
C THR A 97 -16.18 -3.90 1.95
N ARG A 98 -16.74 -4.96 1.35
CA ARG A 98 -17.76 -4.83 0.29
C ARG A 98 -19.08 -4.26 0.81
N GLU A 99 -19.51 -4.63 2.01
CA GLU A 99 -20.72 -4.08 2.64
C GLU A 99 -20.56 -2.59 2.96
N PHE A 100 -19.40 -2.17 3.48
CA PHE A 100 -19.10 -0.76 3.72
C PHE A 100 -19.20 0.06 2.43
N PHE A 101 -18.59 -0.41 1.32
CA PHE A 101 -18.65 0.33 0.06
C PHE A 101 -20.03 0.33 -0.61
N LYS A 102 -21.03 -0.40 -0.10
CA LYS A 102 -22.43 -0.24 -0.54
C LYS A 102 -23.16 0.93 0.14
N LEU A 103 -22.56 1.57 1.15
CA LEU A 103 -23.19 2.67 1.91
C LEU A 103 -23.10 4.04 1.19
N PRO A 104 -23.97 5.01 1.55
CA PRO A 104 -23.99 6.37 0.99
C PRO A 104 -22.71 7.21 1.19
N LEU A 105 -22.65 8.36 0.52
CA LEU A 105 -21.44 8.92 -0.09
C LEU A 105 -20.47 9.76 0.75
N GLU A 106 -20.74 10.08 2.00
CA GLU A 106 -20.33 11.38 2.56
C GLU A 106 -18.80 11.62 2.73
N GLU A 107 -17.89 10.68 2.43
CA GLU A 107 -16.43 10.83 2.69
C GLU A 107 -15.48 10.09 1.70
N LYS A 108 -15.39 10.44 0.41
CA LYS A 108 -14.50 9.74 -0.57
C LYS A 108 -13.81 10.70 -1.57
N HIS A 109 -12.56 10.40 -1.99
CA HIS A 109 -11.69 11.28 -2.81
C HIS A 109 -10.99 10.57 -4.02
N LEU A 110 -10.49 11.37 -4.98
CA LEU A 110 -10.22 11.04 -6.40
C LEU A 110 -9.01 10.14 -6.74
N ASP A 111 -9.31 9.01 -7.38
CA ASP A 111 -8.72 8.30 -8.55
C ASP A 111 -9.90 7.49 -9.16
N TRP A 112 -9.77 6.55 -10.12
CA TRP A 112 -10.90 5.63 -10.45
C TRP A 112 -11.06 4.56 -9.36
N CYS A 113 -11.20 5.03 -8.12
CA CYS A 113 -11.21 4.27 -6.89
C CYS A 113 -11.91 5.12 -5.83
N ASP A 114 -12.75 4.47 -5.02
CA ASP A 114 -13.24 5.03 -3.77
C ASP A 114 -12.39 4.49 -2.62
N ARG A 115 -12.11 5.32 -1.62
CA ARG A 115 -11.16 5.00 -0.55
C ARG A 115 -11.68 5.43 0.81
N LEU A 116 -11.39 4.62 1.82
CA LEU A 116 -11.57 4.94 3.22
C LEU A 116 -10.22 4.81 3.92
N TYR A 117 -9.82 5.82 4.69
CA TYR A 117 -8.61 5.81 5.50
C TYR A 117 -8.98 5.84 6.98
N ILE A 118 -8.41 4.94 7.77
CA ILE A 118 -8.67 4.84 9.21
C ILE A 118 -7.35 4.59 9.94
N ILE A 119 -7.13 5.29 11.05
CA ILE A 119 -6.07 4.97 12.01
C ILE A 119 -6.52 3.73 12.79
N VAL A 120 -5.76 2.64 12.71
CA VAL A 120 -5.99 1.37 13.43
C VAL A 120 -5.10 1.28 14.66
N GLU A 121 -3.83 1.65 14.59
CA GLU A 121 -2.95 1.73 15.76
C GLU A 121 -2.27 3.10 15.84
N PRO A 122 -1.98 3.59 17.06
CA PRO A 122 -2.34 3.02 18.36
C PRO A 122 -3.80 3.31 18.73
N GLU A 123 -4.39 2.52 19.64
CA GLU A 123 -5.80 2.65 20.03
C GLU A 123 -6.19 4.08 20.49
N ASN A 124 -5.34 4.75 21.26
CA ASN A 124 -5.58 6.10 21.77
C ASN A 124 -5.64 7.19 20.67
N ARG A 125 -5.22 6.87 19.44
CA ARG A 125 -5.28 7.77 18.28
C ARG A 125 -6.47 7.47 17.37
N ARG A 126 -7.26 6.44 17.67
CA ARG A 126 -8.49 6.11 16.93
C ARG A 126 -9.56 7.17 17.16
N ILE A 127 -10.10 7.71 16.08
CA ILE A 127 -11.23 8.63 16.13
C ILE A 127 -12.49 7.81 15.81
N TYR A 128 -13.07 7.14 16.82
CA TYR A 128 -14.19 6.20 16.64
C TYR A 128 -15.45 6.81 16.01
N SER A 129 -15.62 8.14 16.04
CA SER A 129 -16.70 8.82 15.33
C SER A 129 -16.54 8.78 13.80
N LEU A 130 -15.32 8.61 13.30
CA LEU A 130 -15.01 8.44 11.88
C LEU A 130 -14.97 6.95 11.45
N TRP A 131 -15.00 6.03 12.42
CA TRP A 131 -15.04 4.60 12.10
C TRP A 131 -16.47 4.19 11.71
N PRO A 132 -16.63 3.43 10.62
CA PRO A 132 -17.92 2.87 10.23
C PRO A 132 -18.59 2.12 11.39
N THR A 133 -19.88 2.36 11.55
CA THR A 133 -20.75 1.61 12.47
C THR A 133 -21.44 0.44 11.77
N GLN A 134 -21.35 0.39 10.44
CA GLN A 134 -21.91 -0.65 9.60
C GLN A 134 -20.84 -1.17 8.62
N PRO A 135 -20.73 -2.50 8.45
CA PRO A 135 -21.41 -3.52 9.27
C PRO A 135 -20.90 -3.52 10.72
N PRO A 136 -21.65 -4.06 11.70
CA PRO A 136 -21.28 -3.96 13.12
C PRO A 136 -19.93 -4.59 13.45
N SER A 137 -19.54 -5.62 12.69
CA SER A 137 -18.26 -6.33 12.82
C SER A 137 -17.06 -5.57 12.24
N PHE A 138 -17.26 -4.42 11.58
CA PHE A 138 -16.19 -3.67 10.91
C PHE A 138 -15.05 -3.31 11.84
N ARG A 139 -15.39 -2.86 13.06
CA ARG A 139 -14.40 -2.38 14.03
C ARG A 139 -13.54 -3.52 14.58
N ASP A 140 -14.20 -4.61 14.95
CA ASP A 140 -13.57 -5.77 15.56
C ASP A 140 -12.64 -6.45 14.56
N ILE A 141 -13.10 -6.63 13.32
CA ILE A 141 -12.30 -7.25 12.25
C ILE A 141 -11.06 -6.44 11.91
N LEU A 142 -11.16 -5.11 11.76
CA LEU A 142 -9.97 -4.31 11.46
C LEU A 142 -8.98 -4.27 12.62
N SER A 143 -9.47 -4.36 13.87
CA SER A 143 -8.59 -4.41 15.05
C SER A 143 -7.84 -5.73 15.13
N GLU A 144 -8.48 -6.84 14.76
CA GLU A 144 -7.85 -8.17 14.70
C GLU A 144 -6.89 -8.33 13.50
N TYR A 145 -7.09 -7.56 12.44
CA TYR A 145 -6.27 -7.55 11.22
C TYR A 145 -4.92 -6.81 11.40
N THR A 146 -4.14 -7.17 12.42
CA THR A 146 -2.78 -6.63 12.64
C THR A 146 -1.76 -7.76 12.72
N VAL A 147 -0.63 -7.63 12.00
CA VAL A 147 0.41 -8.66 11.94
C VAL A 147 1.72 -8.13 12.53
N ASN A 148 2.05 -8.55 13.76
CA ASN A 148 3.29 -8.16 14.45
C ASN A 148 4.49 -9.08 14.14
N LEU A 149 4.27 -10.32 13.69
CA LEU A 149 5.30 -11.36 13.59
C LEU A 149 6.36 -11.08 12.50
N PHE A 150 6.07 -10.21 11.53
CA PHE A 150 6.91 -10.07 10.35
C PHE A 150 8.17 -9.22 10.58
N LEU A 151 8.09 -8.15 11.39
CA LEU A 151 9.19 -7.20 11.59
C LEU A 151 10.43 -7.82 12.25
N GLN A 152 10.24 -8.85 13.09
CA GLN A 152 11.33 -9.56 13.75
C GLN A 152 12.21 -10.33 12.76
N ASN A 153 11.59 -10.94 11.74
CA ASN A 153 12.31 -11.68 10.71
C ASN A 153 13.11 -10.75 9.79
N LEU A 154 12.60 -9.54 9.51
CA LEU A 154 13.34 -8.53 8.73
C LEU A 154 14.66 -8.12 9.41
N ALA A 155 14.65 -7.96 10.75
CA ALA A 155 15.85 -7.59 11.49
C ALA A 155 16.93 -8.68 11.39
N LYS A 156 16.53 -9.95 11.52
CA LYS A 156 17.45 -11.09 11.39
C LYS A 156 18.10 -11.17 10.01
N LEU A 157 17.38 -10.82 8.94
CA LEU A 157 17.93 -10.79 7.58
C LEU A 157 19.05 -9.75 7.41
N LEU A 158 19.10 -8.73 8.26
CA LEU A 158 20.13 -7.69 8.25
C LEU A 158 21.19 -7.93 9.34
N ASP A 159 21.21 -9.11 9.94
CA ASP A 159 22.09 -9.45 11.08
C ASP A 159 21.92 -8.48 12.27
N LEU A 160 20.71 -7.92 12.42
CA LEU A 160 20.33 -7.04 13.53
C LEU A 160 19.62 -7.84 14.63
N HIS A 161 19.60 -7.28 15.84
CA HIS A 161 18.80 -7.81 16.95
C HIS A 161 17.32 -7.90 16.54
N GLU A 162 16.63 -9.00 16.85
CA GLU A 162 15.26 -9.27 16.37
C GLU A 162 14.23 -8.18 16.76
N GLY A 163 14.45 -7.52 17.90
CA GLY A 163 13.63 -6.39 18.34
C GLY A 163 13.91 -5.06 17.63
N HIS A 164 14.92 -4.97 16.76
CA HIS A 164 15.42 -3.69 16.23
C HIS A 164 14.32 -2.89 15.52
N PHE A 165 13.65 -3.48 14.53
CA PHE A 165 12.55 -2.80 13.83
C PHE A 165 11.28 -2.70 14.65
N VAL A 166 10.97 -3.71 15.47
CA VAL A 166 9.78 -3.70 16.34
C VAL A 166 9.83 -2.51 17.29
N ASN A 167 10.99 -2.27 17.91
CA ASN A 167 11.19 -1.21 18.89
C ASN A 167 11.18 0.21 18.27
N MET A 168 11.13 0.34 16.94
CA MET A 168 10.98 1.64 16.28
C MET A 168 9.54 2.12 16.25
N PHE A 169 8.57 1.22 16.40
CA PHE A 169 7.16 1.56 16.49
C PHE A 169 6.82 1.96 17.92
N ASP A 170 7.14 3.21 18.27
CA ASP A 170 6.79 3.78 19.56
C ASP A 170 5.27 4.06 19.68
N GLU A 171 4.83 4.57 20.83
CA GLU A 171 3.43 4.90 21.13
C GLU A 171 2.80 5.98 20.22
N ASN A 172 3.60 6.64 19.38
CA ASN A 172 3.16 7.62 18.38
C ASN A 172 3.33 7.12 16.94
N ALA A 173 3.85 5.92 16.73
CA ALA A 173 3.90 5.27 15.42
C ALA A 173 2.48 4.89 14.98
N LEU A 174 2.15 5.12 13.71
CA LEU A 174 0.78 5.01 13.23
C LEU A 174 0.63 3.82 12.27
N THR A 175 -0.41 3.03 12.48
CA THR A 175 -0.85 2.03 11.52
C THR A 175 -2.19 2.46 10.95
N TYR A 176 -2.29 2.56 9.63
CA TYR A 176 -3.52 2.96 8.96
C TYR A 176 -4.06 1.85 8.08
N ALA A 177 -5.36 1.61 8.15
CA ALA A 177 -6.09 0.85 7.16
C ALA A 177 -6.53 1.77 6.02
N ARG A 178 -6.33 1.31 4.78
CA ARG A 178 -6.93 1.87 3.58
C ARG A 178 -7.74 0.80 2.87
N LEU A 179 -9.05 0.97 2.86
CA LEU A 179 -9.94 0.15 2.07
C LEU A 179 -10.08 0.81 0.70
N ASN A 180 -9.90 0.04 -0.37
CA ASN A 180 -10.05 0.52 -1.74
C ASN A 180 -11.17 -0.25 -2.44
N TYR A 181 -12.03 0.49 -3.16
CA TYR A 181 -13.03 -0.04 -4.06
C TYR A 181 -12.80 0.54 -5.46
N TYR A 182 -12.47 -0.33 -6.41
CA TYR A 182 -12.25 0.02 -7.81
C TYR A 182 -13.45 -0.49 -8.62
N PRO A 183 -14.42 0.36 -8.97
CA PRO A 183 -15.53 -0.07 -9.81
C PRO A 183 -15.05 -0.39 -11.23
N ASN A 184 -15.85 -1.14 -11.97
CA ASN A 184 -15.58 -1.40 -13.37
C ASN A 184 -15.50 -0.08 -14.16
N CYS A 185 -14.63 -0.02 -15.16
CA CYS A 185 -14.38 1.17 -15.96
C CYS A 185 -14.67 0.89 -17.43
N PRO A 186 -15.50 1.68 -18.13
CA PRO A 186 -15.80 1.46 -19.55
C PRO A 186 -14.57 1.64 -20.46
N LYS A 187 -13.55 2.38 -20.00
CA LYS A 187 -12.27 2.57 -20.69
C LYS A 187 -11.09 2.40 -19.73
N PRO A 188 -10.75 1.14 -19.37
CA PRO A 188 -9.74 0.88 -18.36
C PRO A 188 -8.35 1.42 -18.75
N ASP A 189 -8.02 1.43 -20.04
CA ASP A 189 -6.73 1.94 -20.55
C ASP A 189 -6.62 3.47 -20.53
N HIS A 190 -7.67 4.18 -20.11
CA HIS A 190 -7.68 5.63 -20.03
C HIS A 190 -7.56 6.14 -18.59
N VAL A 191 -7.63 5.27 -17.59
CA VAL A 191 -7.62 5.65 -16.17
C VAL A 191 -6.64 4.78 -15.38
N PHE A 192 -6.27 5.25 -14.19
CA PHE A 192 -5.64 4.41 -13.19
C PHE A 192 -6.64 4.19 -12.07
N GLY A 193 -6.68 2.97 -11.53
CA GLY A 193 -7.26 2.75 -10.20
C GLY A 193 -6.37 3.38 -9.13
N MET A 194 -5.05 3.26 -9.31
CA MET A 194 -4.02 3.96 -8.55
C MET A 194 -2.82 4.22 -9.45
N LYS A 195 -2.32 5.45 -9.46
CA LYS A 195 -1.17 5.85 -10.28
C LYS A 195 0.12 5.13 -9.84
N PRO A 196 1.14 5.06 -10.71
CA PRO A 196 2.48 4.63 -10.32
C PRO A 196 2.99 5.38 -9.08
N HIS A 197 3.40 4.64 -8.05
CA HIS A 197 3.94 5.17 -6.80
C HIS A 197 4.76 4.12 -6.05
N THR A 198 5.49 4.59 -5.05
CA THR A 198 6.02 3.79 -3.93
C THR A 198 5.24 4.13 -2.66
N ASP A 199 5.32 3.27 -1.65
CA ASP A 199 4.71 3.53 -0.35
C ASP A 199 5.69 4.21 0.61
N ALA A 200 5.29 5.25 1.33
CA ALA A 200 6.13 5.86 2.38
C ALA A 200 6.12 5.08 3.72
N SER A 201 5.53 3.89 3.76
CA SER A 201 5.51 3.05 4.96
C SER A 201 6.88 2.42 5.24
N VAL A 202 7.01 1.76 6.39
CA VAL A 202 8.06 0.75 6.62
C VAL A 202 7.71 -0.51 5.84
N ILE A 203 6.46 -0.96 6.00
CA ILE A 203 5.90 -2.12 5.34
C ILE A 203 4.42 -1.87 5.06
N THR A 204 3.96 -2.40 3.93
CA THR A 204 2.57 -2.42 3.54
C THR A 204 2.10 -3.87 3.42
N ILE A 205 0.97 -4.19 4.05
CA ILE A 205 0.30 -5.48 3.92
C ILE A 205 -1.00 -5.26 3.17
N VAL A 206 -1.18 -5.95 2.05
CA VAL A 206 -2.34 -5.81 1.17
C VAL A 206 -3.06 -7.15 1.10
N PHE A 207 -4.35 -7.14 1.40
CA PHE A 207 -5.25 -8.23 1.05
C PHE A 207 -6.15 -7.81 -0.10
N VAL A 208 -6.21 -8.68 -1.11
CA VAL A 208 -6.81 -8.40 -2.41
C VAL A 208 -7.96 -9.37 -2.65
N ASP A 209 -8.93 -8.97 -3.48
CA ASP A 209 -9.97 -9.88 -3.95
C ASP A 209 -9.38 -11.08 -4.70
N ASP A 210 -9.78 -12.29 -4.31
CA ASP A 210 -9.30 -13.55 -4.85
C ASP A 210 -9.59 -13.74 -6.35
N ASN A 211 -10.47 -12.92 -6.94
CA ASN A 211 -10.99 -13.16 -8.29
C ASN A 211 -10.75 -12.02 -9.29
N VAL A 212 -10.11 -10.91 -8.87
CA VAL A 212 -9.97 -9.71 -9.71
C VAL A 212 -8.56 -9.12 -9.62
N SER A 213 -7.80 -9.29 -10.71
CA SER A 213 -6.44 -8.74 -10.82
C SER A 213 -6.48 -7.22 -11.04
N GLY A 214 -5.32 -6.58 -10.92
CA GLY A 214 -5.19 -5.14 -11.18
C GLY A 214 -3.93 -4.53 -10.60
N LEU A 215 -3.32 -5.14 -9.59
CA LEU A 215 -2.03 -4.69 -9.07
C LEU A 215 -0.91 -5.04 -10.06
N GLN A 216 -0.09 -4.04 -10.37
CA GLN A 216 1.06 -4.19 -11.25
C GLN A 216 2.31 -3.63 -10.58
N LEU A 217 3.41 -4.36 -10.75
CA LEU A 217 4.76 -4.01 -10.30
C LEU A 217 5.58 -3.52 -11.50
N GLN A 218 6.39 -2.49 -11.34
CA GLN A 218 7.38 -2.11 -12.34
C GLN A 218 8.74 -2.75 -12.03
N LYS A 219 9.32 -3.44 -13.01
CA LYS A 219 10.68 -3.96 -12.97
C LYS A 219 11.38 -3.66 -14.29
N ASP A 220 12.55 -3.03 -14.20
CA ASP A 220 13.37 -2.63 -15.36
C ASP A 220 12.57 -1.82 -16.42
N GLY A 221 11.69 -0.94 -15.95
CA GLY A 221 10.82 -0.11 -16.79
C GLY A 221 9.59 -0.83 -17.36
N VAL A 222 9.47 -2.14 -17.19
CA VAL A 222 8.34 -2.95 -17.67
C VAL A 222 7.34 -3.19 -16.53
N TRP A 223 6.04 -3.12 -16.84
CA TRP A 223 4.97 -3.39 -15.89
C TRP A 223 4.55 -4.85 -15.95
N TYR A 224 4.45 -5.51 -14.79
CA TYR A 224 4.06 -6.91 -14.66
C TYR A 224 2.85 -7.05 -13.74
N ASN A 225 1.91 -7.92 -14.10
CA ASN A 225 0.78 -8.24 -13.24
C ASN A 225 1.27 -9.04 -12.03
N VAL A 226 0.77 -8.66 -10.85
CA VAL A 226 0.96 -9.47 -9.64
C VAL A 226 -0.07 -10.61 -9.65
N PRO A 227 0.35 -11.88 -9.50
CA PRO A 227 -0.58 -13.00 -9.50
C PRO A 227 -1.47 -12.97 -8.25
N ILE A 228 -2.68 -13.51 -8.39
CA ILE A 228 -3.57 -13.73 -7.25
C ILE A 228 -3.34 -15.13 -6.74
N VAL A 229 -3.05 -15.23 -5.44
CA VAL A 229 -2.97 -16.49 -4.71
C VAL A 229 -4.04 -16.45 -3.62
N PRO A 230 -5.04 -17.35 -3.66
CA PRO A 230 -6.13 -17.34 -2.68
C PRO A 230 -5.62 -17.38 -1.25
N ASN A 231 -6.21 -16.54 -0.39
CA ASN A 231 -5.83 -16.37 1.02
C ASN A 231 -4.39 -15.86 1.26
N ALA A 232 -3.60 -15.52 0.24
CA ALA A 232 -2.29 -14.95 0.46
C ALA A 232 -2.40 -13.44 0.74
N LEU A 233 -1.56 -12.96 1.66
CA LEU A 233 -1.36 -11.53 1.84
C LEU A 233 -0.24 -11.08 0.92
N LEU A 234 -0.43 -9.99 0.21
CA LEU A 234 0.69 -9.34 -0.45
C LEU A 234 1.42 -8.45 0.54
N VAL A 235 2.74 -8.54 0.55
CA VAL A 235 3.59 -7.71 1.39
C VAL A 235 4.58 -6.99 0.50
N ASN A 236 4.64 -5.67 0.64
CA ASN A 236 5.68 -4.87 0.02
C ASN A 236 6.39 -3.98 1.04
N MET A 237 7.69 -3.78 0.83
CA MET A 237 8.45 -2.81 1.61
C MET A 237 8.07 -1.40 1.18
N GLY A 238 8.13 -0.47 2.12
CA GLY A 238 8.01 0.94 1.80
C GLY A 238 9.36 1.65 1.83
N ASP A 239 9.35 2.89 1.39
CA ASP A 239 10.52 3.74 1.22
C ASP A 239 11.29 3.94 2.53
N VAL A 240 10.60 4.00 3.67
CA VAL A 240 11.27 4.13 4.98
C VAL A 240 12.19 2.95 5.23
N MET A 241 11.72 1.73 4.93
CA MET A 241 12.53 0.52 5.09
C MET A 241 13.67 0.47 4.05
N GLU A 242 13.44 0.92 2.81
CA GLU A 242 14.52 1.03 1.82
C GLU A 242 15.61 2.01 2.29
N ILE A 243 15.24 3.19 2.79
CA ILE A 243 16.17 4.20 3.31
C ILE A 243 16.98 3.62 4.47
N MET A 244 16.30 3.05 5.47
CA MET A 244 16.94 2.53 6.69
C MET A 244 17.85 1.34 6.41
N SER A 245 17.45 0.46 5.50
CA SER A 245 18.27 -0.68 5.08
C SER A 245 19.39 -0.29 4.10
N ASN A 246 19.60 1.00 3.84
CA ASN A 246 20.56 1.55 2.89
C ASN A 246 20.42 0.93 1.48
N GLY A 247 19.18 0.70 1.05
CA GLY A 247 18.85 0.12 -0.25
C GLY A 247 19.03 -1.38 -0.34
N PHE A 248 19.18 -2.07 0.80
CA PHE A 248 19.20 -3.53 0.85
C PHE A 248 17.83 -4.11 0.51
N PHE A 249 16.80 -3.65 1.21
CA PHE A 249 15.41 -3.93 0.84
C PHE A 249 14.92 -2.90 -0.17
N LYS A 250 14.18 -3.34 -1.19
CA LYS A 250 13.63 -2.48 -2.23
C LYS A 250 12.20 -2.09 -1.94
N SER A 251 11.87 -0.83 -2.13
CA SER A 251 10.51 -0.29 -2.20
C SER A 251 10.04 -0.37 -3.66
N PRO A 252 9.05 -1.22 -3.97
CA PRO A 252 8.60 -1.41 -5.34
C PRO A 252 7.76 -0.25 -5.85
N ILE A 253 8.08 0.20 -7.06
CA ILE A 253 7.17 1.04 -7.85
C ILE A 253 6.02 0.18 -8.32
N HIS A 254 4.80 0.53 -7.93
CA HIS A 254 3.61 -0.23 -8.27
C HIS A 254 2.44 0.68 -8.64
N ARG A 255 1.43 0.11 -9.32
CA ARG A 255 0.21 0.80 -9.73
C ARG A 255 -0.97 -0.15 -9.68
N VAL A 256 -2.19 0.41 -9.75
CA VAL A 256 -3.41 -0.39 -9.91
C VAL A 256 -4.11 0.03 -11.20
N VAL A 257 -4.30 -0.93 -12.10
CA VAL A 257 -5.13 -0.77 -13.31
C VAL A 257 -6.56 -1.21 -13.02
N THR A 258 -7.51 -0.68 -13.79
CA THR A 258 -8.93 -1.04 -13.72
C THR A 258 -9.27 -2.05 -14.82
N ASN A 259 -10.51 -2.54 -14.82
CA ASN A 259 -11.03 -3.41 -15.87
C ASN A 259 -12.51 -3.06 -16.13
N ALA A 260 -13.06 -3.53 -17.27
CA ALA A 260 -14.43 -3.19 -17.68
C ALA A 260 -15.51 -4.10 -17.10
N GLU A 261 -15.14 -5.24 -16.51
CA GLU A 261 -16.06 -6.34 -16.22
C GLU A 261 -16.45 -6.44 -14.74
N LYS A 262 -15.47 -6.29 -13.84
CA LYS A 262 -15.60 -6.58 -12.41
C LYS A 262 -15.02 -5.48 -11.56
N GLU A 263 -15.76 -5.14 -10.51
CA GLU A 263 -15.22 -4.37 -9.39
C GLU A 263 -14.10 -5.13 -8.68
N ARG A 264 -13.12 -4.40 -8.16
CA ARG A 264 -12.02 -4.96 -7.37
C ARG A 264 -12.01 -4.30 -6.00
N LEU A 265 -11.77 -5.07 -4.95
CA LEU A 265 -11.55 -4.55 -3.59
C LEU A 265 -10.16 -4.93 -3.08
N SER A 266 -9.65 -4.11 -2.16
CA SER A 266 -8.49 -4.46 -1.36
C SER A 266 -8.51 -3.76 -0.01
N LEU A 267 -8.03 -4.42 1.03
CA LEU A 267 -7.67 -3.82 2.31
C LEU A 267 -6.15 -3.68 2.38
N VAL A 268 -5.66 -2.49 2.67
CA VAL A 268 -4.23 -2.20 2.80
C VAL A 268 -3.94 -1.72 4.22
N MET A 269 -2.93 -2.29 4.87
CA MET A 269 -2.41 -1.84 6.16
C MET A 269 -1.04 -1.22 5.96
N PHE A 270 -0.91 0.06 6.30
CA PHE A 270 0.35 0.79 6.24
C PHE A 270 0.94 0.91 7.64
N TYR A 271 2.13 0.35 7.84
CA TYR A 271 2.88 0.47 9.08
C TYR A 271 3.88 1.61 8.95
N THR A 272 3.64 2.71 9.66
CA THR A 272 4.47 3.92 9.60
C THR A 272 5.11 4.19 10.96
N LEU A 273 6.26 4.85 10.95
CA LEU A 273 6.93 5.28 12.17
C LEU A 273 6.27 6.55 12.73
N ASN A 274 6.69 6.94 13.93
CA ASN A 274 6.38 8.25 14.49
C ASN A 274 6.70 9.36 13.46
N PRO A 275 5.79 10.32 13.21
CA PRO A 275 6.02 11.41 12.26
C PRO A 275 7.32 12.19 12.50
N GLU A 276 7.72 12.36 13.76
CA GLU A 276 8.94 13.08 14.13
C GLU A 276 10.21 12.19 14.13
N LYS A 277 10.06 10.89 13.83
CA LYS A 277 11.19 9.97 13.77
C LYS A 277 12.11 10.36 12.61
N GLU A 278 13.39 10.51 12.92
CA GLU A 278 14.42 10.64 11.91
C GLU A 278 14.65 9.28 11.22
N ILE A 279 14.67 9.31 9.89
CA ILE A 279 14.95 8.16 9.04
C ILE A 279 16.23 8.42 8.26
N GLU A 280 17.16 7.47 8.33
CA GLU A 280 18.43 7.46 7.62
C GLU A 280 18.98 6.04 7.53
N PRO A 281 19.94 5.77 6.63
CA PRO A 281 20.64 4.49 6.59
C PRO A 281 21.21 4.10 7.95
N LEU A 282 20.88 2.89 8.41
CA LEU A 282 21.40 2.34 9.66
C LEU A 282 22.93 2.27 9.60
N PRO A 283 23.66 2.77 10.62
CA PRO A 283 25.12 2.77 10.62
C PRO A 283 25.74 1.39 10.36
N GLU A 284 25.09 0.33 10.86
CA GLU A 284 25.51 -1.07 10.69
C GLU A 284 25.44 -1.56 9.24
N LEU A 285 24.69 -0.85 8.37
CA LEU A 285 24.44 -1.21 6.97
C LEU A 285 25.13 -0.26 5.99
N VAL A 286 26.03 0.58 6.49
CA VAL A 286 26.87 1.49 5.72
C VAL A 286 28.32 1.04 5.85
N ASP A 287 28.93 0.67 4.72
CA ASP A 287 30.33 0.25 4.67
C ASP A 287 30.99 0.68 3.34
N GLU A 288 32.25 0.29 3.11
CA GLU A 288 32.98 0.63 1.87
C GLU A 288 32.34 0.03 0.60
N LYS A 289 31.66 -1.12 0.71
CA LYS A 289 30.99 -1.81 -0.41
C LYS A 289 29.57 -1.27 -0.64
N ARG A 290 28.93 -0.74 0.41
CA ARG A 290 27.62 -0.09 0.38
C ARG A 290 27.72 1.26 1.08
N PRO A 291 28.29 2.29 0.40
CA PRO A 291 28.36 3.63 0.97
C PRO A 291 26.95 4.17 1.24
N ARG A 292 26.85 5.24 2.03
CA ARG A 292 25.57 5.88 2.34
C ARG A 292 24.86 6.31 1.05
N ARG A 293 23.65 5.80 0.81
CA ARG A 293 22.89 6.07 -0.42
C ARG A 293 21.76 7.09 -0.25
N TYR A 294 21.38 7.37 1.00
CA TYR A 294 20.24 8.24 1.31
C TYR A 294 20.62 9.29 2.36
N MET A 295 20.11 10.50 2.16
CA MET A 295 20.17 11.60 3.12
C MET A 295 19.25 11.33 4.31
N LYS A 296 19.52 12.03 5.41
CA LYS A 296 18.68 12.02 6.60
C LYS A 296 17.44 12.89 6.39
N THR A 297 16.28 12.43 6.86
CA THR A 297 15.02 13.20 6.87
C THR A 297 14.13 12.76 8.03
N THR A 298 12.95 13.36 8.20
CA THR A 298 11.93 12.89 9.16
C THR A 298 10.82 12.14 8.42
N THR A 299 10.09 11.26 9.11
CA THR A 299 8.92 10.58 8.53
C THR A 299 7.88 11.57 8.01
N ASN A 300 7.65 12.67 8.74
CA ASN A 300 6.69 13.72 8.36
C ASN A 300 7.14 14.48 7.11
N ASP A 301 8.40 14.94 7.08
CA ASP A 301 8.93 15.65 5.90
C ASP A 301 8.95 14.75 4.66
N TYR A 302 9.30 13.47 4.84
CA TYR A 302 9.28 12.49 3.77
C TYR A 302 7.86 12.24 3.24
N THR A 303 6.88 12.14 4.15
CA THR A 303 5.47 11.97 3.78
C THR A 303 4.93 13.20 3.04
N ALA A 304 5.28 14.41 3.49
CA ALA A 304 4.93 15.64 2.79
C ALA A 304 5.55 15.69 1.38
N LYS A 305 6.81 15.24 1.25
CA LYS A 305 7.49 15.10 -0.04
C LYS A 305 6.80 14.08 -0.94
N LEU A 306 6.36 12.95 -0.40
CA LEU A 306 5.58 11.95 -1.14
C LEU A 306 4.32 12.54 -1.76
N PHE A 307 3.55 13.33 -1.01
CA PHE A 307 2.37 13.98 -1.57
C PHE A 307 2.72 14.97 -2.68
N GLU A 308 3.81 15.74 -2.50
CA GLU A 308 4.30 16.66 -3.53
C GLU A 308 4.72 15.92 -4.81
N THR A 309 5.52 14.86 -4.69
CA THR A 309 6.04 14.11 -5.84
C THR A 309 4.96 13.27 -6.51
N PHE A 310 4.03 12.69 -5.74
CA PHE A 310 2.87 11.96 -6.25
C PHE A 310 2.01 12.85 -7.16
N ALA A 311 1.80 14.11 -6.78
CA ALA A 311 1.08 15.08 -7.61
C ALA A 311 1.81 15.38 -8.94
N ARG A 312 3.15 15.29 -8.96
CA ARG A 312 4.00 15.52 -10.13
C ARG A 312 4.31 14.26 -10.94
N GLY A 313 3.95 13.08 -10.43
CA GLY A 313 4.29 11.79 -11.03
C GLY A 313 5.78 11.42 -10.90
N THR A 314 6.48 11.98 -9.92
CA THR A 314 7.87 11.61 -9.59
C THR A 314 7.92 10.82 -8.28
N LEU A 315 9.05 10.17 -7.99
CA LEU A 315 9.21 9.38 -6.76
C LEU A 315 9.84 10.21 -5.65
N ALA A 316 9.30 10.08 -4.43
CA ALA A 316 9.81 10.80 -3.25
C ALA A 316 11.22 10.35 -2.90
N ILE A 317 11.47 9.04 -3.04
CA ILE A 317 12.74 8.43 -2.67
C ILE A 317 13.93 8.99 -3.46
N ASP A 318 13.70 9.43 -4.70
CA ASP A 318 14.74 10.05 -5.54
C ASP A 318 15.19 11.41 -5.00
N THR A 319 14.36 12.07 -4.19
CA THR A 319 14.69 13.39 -3.60
C THR A 319 15.62 13.29 -2.39
N VAL A 320 15.76 12.08 -1.84
CA VAL A 320 16.63 11.80 -0.68
C VAL A 320 17.81 10.90 -1.03
N LYS A 321 17.96 10.45 -2.29
CA LYS A 321 19.15 9.73 -2.76
C LYS A 321 20.37 10.66 -2.84
N ILE A 322 21.56 10.12 -2.55
CA ILE A 322 22.87 10.79 -2.64
C ILE A 322 23.51 10.54 -4.00
#